data_AF-A0A443S5X6-F1
#
_entry.id   AF-A0A443S5X6-F1
#
_cell.length_a   1.000
_cell.length_b   1.000
_cell.length_c   1.000
_cell.angle_alpha   90.00
_cell.angle_beta   90.00
_cell.angle_gamma   90.00
#
_symmetry.space_group_name_H-M   'P 1'
#
loop_
_entity.id
_entity.type
_entity.pdbx_description
1 polymer ?
#
loop_
_entity_poly.entity_id
_entity_poly.type
_entity_poly.pdbx_seq_one_letter_code
_entity_poly.pdbx_strand_id
1 'polypeptide(L)'
;MTDSSLNQSVSQNGQIRTPIANNPLEWHIEDVIRHLTSIDQSLIIHAETFRKHEIDGKAFLLLNSDMMMKYMGLKLGPALKICNIIDRVKGTKKSTSLA
;
A
#
# COMPACT_ATOMS: atom_id res chain seq x y z
N MET A 1 -0.60 31.25 19.21
CA MET A 1 0.76 30.71 19.01
C MET A 1 0.73 29.27 19.47
N THR A 2 0.46 28.32 18.57
CA THR A 2 0.48 26.89 18.89
C THR A 2 1.41 26.23 17.90
N ASP A 3 2.66 26.04 18.29
CA ASP A 3 3.56 25.16 17.55
C ASP A 3 3.39 23.75 18.12
N SER A 4 2.64 22.96 17.36
CA SER A 4 2.47 21.52 17.56
C SER A 4 3.75 20.83 17.11
N SER A 5 4.65 20.57 18.05
CA SER A 5 5.83 19.74 17.81
C SER A 5 5.40 18.34 17.33
N LEU A 6 5.59 18.09 16.04
CA LEU A 6 5.46 16.78 15.40
C LEU A 6 6.63 15.90 15.82
N ASN A 7 6.32 14.83 16.55
CA ASN A 7 7.21 13.74 16.88
C ASN A 7 7.75 13.07 15.59
N GLN A 8 8.93 13.47 15.13
CA GLN A 8 9.61 12.85 13.98
C GLN A 8 10.41 11.62 14.44
N SER A 9 9.88 10.44 14.13
CA SER A 9 10.62 9.18 14.25
C SER A 9 11.65 9.06 13.12
N VAL A 10 12.92 9.27 13.45
CA VAL A 10 14.07 9.11 12.54
C VAL A 10 14.24 7.64 12.16
N SER A 11 14.46 7.33 10.87
CA SER A 11 14.89 6.00 10.41
C SER A 11 16.14 6.10 9.53
N GLN A 12 16.99 5.08 9.64
CA GLN A 12 18.33 4.94 9.04
C GLN A 12 18.32 5.30 7.55
N ASN A 13 19.25 6.17 7.13
CA ASN A 13 19.52 6.70 5.76
C ASN A 13 19.21 8.19 5.49
N GLY A 14 18.98 9.02 6.50
CA GLY A 14 19.04 10.50 6.35
C GLY A 14 17.94 11.12 5.47
N GLN A 15 16.96 10.34 5.03
CA GLN A 15 15.77 10.82 4.35
C GLN A 15 14.71 11.16 5.40
N ILE A 16 14.21 12.41 5.40
CA ILE A 16 13.05 12.80 6.21
C ILE A 16 11.85 12.00 5.67
N ARG A 17 11.54 10.86 6.30
CA ARG A 17 10.36 10.07 5.95
C ARG A 17 9.16 10.71 6.63
N THR A 18 8.35 11.42 5.87
CA THR A 18 7.05 11.88 6.36
C THR A 18 6.21 10.68 6.78
N PRO A 19 5.48 10.74 7.91
CA PRO A 19 4.52 9.71 8.26
C PRO A 19 3.50 9.53 7.14
N ILE A 20 3.17 8.28 6.80
CA ILE A 20 2.03 8.00 5.92
C ILE A 20 0.76 8.39 6.69
N ALA A 21 -0.23 8.98 6.01
CA ALA A 21 -1.51 9.33 6.63
C ALA A 21 -2.18 8.10 7.27
N ASN A 22 -2.83 8.28 8.42
CA ASN A 22 -3.51 7.18 9.10
C ASN A 22 -4.71 6.64 8.30
N ASN A 23 -5.36 7.51 7.53
CA ASN A 23 -6.50 7.17 6.69
C ASN A 23 -6.04 6.71 5.30
N PRO A 24 -6.27 5.44 4.90
CA PRO A 24 -5.85 4.94 3.59
C PRO A 24 -6.52 5.64 2.40
N LEU A 25 -7.66 6.30 2.60
CA LEU A 25 -8.33 7.10 1.55
C LEU A 25 -7.57 8.38 1.18
N GLU A 26 -6.61 8.79 2.02
CA GLU A 26 -5.77 9.98 1.82
C GLU A 26 -4.38 9.63 1.29
N TRP A 27 -4.09 8.34 1.06
CA TRP A 27 -2.79 7.92 0.54
C TRP A 27 -2.59 8.39 -0.90
N HIS A 28 -1.44 9.01 -1.14
CA HIS A 28 -0.96 9.23 -2.51
C HIS A 28 -0.26 7.97 -3.03
N ILE A 29 0.08 7.97 -4.32
CA ILE A 29 0.72 6.84 -5.00
C ILE A 29 1.99 6.37 -4.25
N GLU A 30 2.83 7.32 -3.79
CA GLU A 30 4.04 6.99 -3.04
C GLU A 30 3.76 6.42 -1.64
N ASP A 31 2.63 6.77 -1.03
CA ASP A 31 2.22 6.20 0.26
C ASP A 31 1.74 4.76 0.08
N VAL A 32 1.02 4.46 -1.00
CA VAL A 32 0.62 3.09 -1.37
C VAL A 32 1.87 2.22 -1.60
N ILE A 33 2.83 2.69 -2.41
CA ILE A 33 4.07 1.96 -2.69
C ILE A 33 4.88 1.75 -1.41
N ARG A 34 5.01 2.79 -0.58
CA ARG A 34 5.73 2.71 0.70
C ARG A 34 5.04 1.75 1.66
N HIS A 35 3.72 1.76 1.73
CA HIS A 35 2.96 0.82 2.54
C HIS A 35 3.19 -0.62 2.07
N LEU A 36 2.98 -0.91 0.78
CA LEU A 36 3.19 -2.26 0.21
C LEU A 36 4.59 -2.78 0.48
N THR A 37 5.61 -1.98 0.21
CA THR A 37 7.02 -2.38 0.38
C THR A 37 7.43 -2.49 1.85
N SER A 38 6.81 -1.74 2.76
CA SER A 38 7.02 -1.91 4.20
C SER A 38 6.47 -3.23 4.74
N ILE A 39 5.45 -3.80 4.08
CA ILE A 39 4.86 -5.09 4.45
C ILE A 39 5.58 -6.25 3.74
N ASP A 40 5.90 -6.08 2.45
CA ASP A 40 6.65 -7.06 1.66
C ASP A 40 7.59 -6.35 0.68
N GLN A 41 8.89 -6.36 1.01
CA GLN A 41 9.92 -5.70 0.22
C GLN A 41 10.03 -6.27 -1.21
N SER A 42 9.59 -7.51 -1.46
CA SER A 42 9.60 -8.11 -2.81
C SER A 42 8.66 -7.41 -3.79
N LEU A 43 7.70 -6.63 -3.29
CA LEU A 43 6.76 -5.86 -4.12
C LEU A 43 7.38 -4.58 -4.70
N ILE A 44 8.59 -4.19 -4.30
CA ILE A 44 9.24 -2.97 -4.81
C ILE A 44 9.42 -2.99 -6.33
N ILE A 45 9.56 -4.17 -6.93
CA ILE A 45 9.67 -4.34 -8.40
C ILE A 45 8.42 -3.86 -9.14
N HIS A 46 7.29 -3.69 -8.45
CA HIS A 46 6.02 -3.22 -9.01
C HIS A 46 5.76 -1.73 -8.76
N ALA A 47 6.69 -0.99 -8.15
CA ALA A 47 6.53 0.43 -7.85
C ALA A 47 6.21 1.27 -9.10
N GLU A 48 6.96 1.08 -10.18
CA GLU A 48 6.72 1.78 -11.46
C GLU A 48 5.35 1.43 -12.07
N THR A 49 4.86 0.20 -11.85
CA THR A 49 3.52 -0.19 -12.29
C THR A 49 2.45 0.60 -11.55
N PHE A 50 2.59 0.77 -10.24
CA PHE A 50 1.66 1.58 -9.43
C PHE A 50 1.69 3.06 -9.82
N ARG A 51 2.87 3.61 -10.12
CA ARG A 51 3.02 4.98 -10.65
C ARG A 51 2.34 5.14 -11.99
N LYS A 52 2.65 4.26 -12.95
CA LYS A 52 2.11 4.31 -14.31
C LYS A 52 0.58 4.22 -14.33
N HIS A 53 0.00 3.43 -13.45
CA HIS A 53 -1.45 3.26 -13.35
C HIS A 53 -2.12 4.22 -12.35
N GLU A 54 -1.36 5.16 -11.80
CA GLU A 54 -1.85 6.19 -10.87
C GLU A 54 -2.63 5.60 -9.68
N ILE A 55 -2.11 4.52 -9.11
CA ILE A 55 -2.78 3.80 -8.00
C ILE A 55 -2.56 4.57 -6.69
N ASP A 56 -3.48 5.50 -6.41
CA ASP A 56 -3.63 6.18 -5.12
C ASP A 56 -4.40 5.32 -4.09
N GLY A 57 -4.59 5.85 -2.88
CA GLY A 57 -5.28 5.14 -1.80
C GLY A 57 -6.71 4.71 -2.13
N LYS A 58 -7.46 5.55 -2.88
CA LYS A 58 -8.83 5.22 -3.27
C LYS A 58 -8.85 4.09 -4.29
N ALA A 59 -8.01 4.19 -5.32
CA ALA A 59 -7.85 3.14 -6.33
C ALA A 59 -7.36 1.83 -5.70
N PHE A 60 -6.38 1.92 -4.80
CA PHE A 60 -5.81 0.77 -4.09
C PHE A 60 -6.86 0.00 -3.31
N LEU A 61 -7.76 0.68 -2.61
CA LEU A 61 -8.86 0.05 -1.87
C LEU A 61 -9.92 -0.56 -2.79
N LEU A 62 -10.01 -0.18 -4.06
CA LEU A 62 -10.95 -0.77 -5.03
C LEU A 62 -10.30 -1.86 -5.89
N LEU A 63 -8.97 -1.97 -5.83
CA LEU A 63 -8.20 -2.87 -6.65
C LEU A 63 -8.50 -4.34 -6.31
N ASN A 64 -8.65 -5.16 -7.36
CA ASN A 64 -8.86 -6.61 -7.24
C ASN A 64 -7.85 -7.39 -8.11
N SER A 65 -7.80 -8.71 -7.91
CA SER A 65 -6.85 -9.59 -8.61
C SER A 65 -6.98 -9.54 -10.12
N ASP A 66 -8.21 -9.50 -10.63
CA ASP A 66 -8.47 -9.52 -12.07
C ASP A 66 -7.95 -8.24 -12.73
N MET A 67 -8.15 -7.09 -12.09
CA MET A 67 -7.63 -5.82 -12.58
C MET A 67 -6.11 -5.82 -12.64
N MET A 68 -5.46 -6.28 -11.57
CA MET A 68 -3.99 -6.37 -11.51
C MET A 68 -3.43 -7.30 -12.58
N MET A 69 -4.04 -8.46 -12.77
CA MET A 69 -3.53 -9.45 -13.71
C MET A 69 -3.79 -9.06 -15.17
N LYS A 70 -5.00 -8.59 -15.46
CA LYS A 70 -5.42 -8.31 -16.84
C LYS A 70 -4.91 -6.97 -17.36
N TYR A 71 -4.84 -5.94 -16.52
CA TYR A 71 -4.57 -4.57 -16.97
C TYR A 71 -3.24 -4.00 -16.46
N MET A 72 -2.70 -4.52 -15.37
CA MET A 72 -1.41 -4.06 -14.81
C MET A 72 -0.26 -5.05 -15.07
N GLY A 73 -0.54 -6.21 -15.67
CA GLY A 73 0.47 -7.21 -16.02
C GLY A 73 1.08 -7.96 -14.83
N LEU A 74 0.42 -7.93 -13.66
CA LEU A 74 0.89 -8.68 -12.50
C LEU A 74 0.61 -10.18 -12.67
N LYS A 75 1.53 -11.02 -12.20
CA LYS A 75 1.30 -12.46 -12.09
C LYS A 75 0.41 -12.76 -10.87
N LEU A 76 -0.17 -13.97 -10.85
CA LEU A 76 -1.05 -14.44 -9.77
C LEU A 76 -0.42 -14.26 -8.38
N GLY A 77 0.85 -14.65 -8.21
CA GLY A 77 1.56 -14.54 -6.92
C GLY A 77 1.55 -13.12 -6.34
N PRO A 78 2.15 -12.12 -7.03
CA PRO A 78 2.08 -10.72 -6.60
C PRO A 78 0.66 -10.19 -6.40
N ALA A 79 -0.28 -10.52 -7.30
CA ALA A 79 -1.67 -10.07 -7.19
C ALA A 79 -2.34 -10.58 -5.90
N LEU A 80 -2.14 -11.85 -5.53
CA LEU A 80 -2.67 -12.41 -4.30
C LEU A 80 -2.05 -11.78 -3.04
N LYS A 81 -0.74 -11.53 -3.06
CA LYS A 81 -0.05 -10.82 -1.96
C LYS A 81 -0.65 -9.43 -1.73
N ILE A 82 -0.85 -8.68 -2.81
CA ILE A 82 -1.43 -7.33 -2.75
C ILE A 82 -2.89 -7.40 -2.27
N CYS A 83 -3.70 -8.34 -2.75
CA CYS A 83 -5.08 -8.51 -2.26
C CYS A 83 -5.12 -8.75 -0.74
N ASN A 84 -4.24 -9.60 -0.22
CA ASN A 84 -4.16 -9.86 1.22
C ASN A 84 -3.77 -8.60 2.02
N ILE A 85 -2.90 -7.74 1.47
CA ILE A 85 -2.56 -6.46 2.09
C ILE A 85 -3.76 -5.51 2.08
N ILE A 86 -4.47 -5.40 0.95
CA ILE A 86 -5.70 -4.59 0.83
C ILE A 86 -6.74 -5.02 1.86
N ASP A 87 -6.97 -6.33 2.01
CA ASP A 87 -7.92 -6.87 2.99
C ASP A 87 -7.55 -6.47 4.44
N ARG A 88 -6.26 -6.50 4.78
CA ARG A 88 -5.77 -6.04 6.08
C ARG A 88 -5.98 -4.54 6.29
N VAL A 89 -5.76 -3.73 5.26
CA VAL A 89 -5.97 -2.27 5.30
C VAL A 89 -7.45 -1.93 5.46
N LYS A 90 -8.36 -2.68 4.81
CA LYS A 90 -9.81 -2.52 4.96
C LYS A 90 -10.35 -3.01 6.32
N GLY A 91 -9.55 -3.77 7.07
CA GLY A 91 -10.02 -4.45 8.28
C GLY A 91 -10.91 -5.67 7.98
N THR A 92 -11.00 -6.13 6.73
CA THR A 92 -11.71 -7.35 6.36
C THR A 92 -10.87 -8.57 6.73
N LYS A 93 -11.07 -9.10 7.94
CA LYS A 93 -10.55 -10.43 8.29
C LYS A 93 -11.34 -11.47 7.47
N LYS A 94 -10.67 -12.20 6.57
CA LYS A 94 -11.26 -13.45 6.05
C LYS A 94 -11.38 -14.41 7.23
N SER A 95 -12.60 -14.59 7.72
CA SER A 95 -12.90 -15.63 8.70
C SER A 95 -12.65 -16.97 8.03
N THR A 96 -11.49 -17.58 8.27
CA THR A 96 -11.28 -19.00 8.04
C THR A 96 -12.19 -19.75 8.98
N SER A 97 -13.43 -19.98 8.55
CA SER A 97 -14.23 -21.07 9.10
C SER A 97 -13.62 -22.34 8.50
N LEU A 98 -12.74 -22.97 9.27
CA LEU A 98 -12.37 -24.37 9.06
C LEU A 98 -13.64 -25.17 9.38
N ALA A 99 -14.29 -25.66 8.33
CA ALA A 99 -15.20 -26.79 8.41
C ALA A 99 -14.40 -28.08 8.60
#